data_AF-A0A539EBT5-F1
#
_entry.id   AF-A0A539EBT5-F1
#
_cell.length_a   1.000
_cell.length_b   1.000
_cell.length_c   1.000
_cell.angle_alpha   90.00
_cell.angle_beta   90.00
_cell.angle_gamma   90.00
#
_symmetry.space_group_name_H-M   'P 1'
#
loop_
_entity.id
_entity.type
_entity.pdbx_description
1 polymer ?
#
loop_
_entity_poly.entity_id
_entity_poly.type
_entity_poly.pdbx_seq_one_letter_code
_entity_poly.pdbx_strand_id
1 'polypeptide(L)'
;YRFEGGADCRTVRFDGAAHVPDLAASKGVIGYRHELGSLYVFFDDSEPRELRLGKKPSPGPYLVEADFEVSGWSRRRDGVRFLRRGWWTGEFTLGGLAAGKAYRVRSAGSEQTPRAGADGLLKVVFPDSERGRAPREVVVEPAS
;
A
#
# COMPACT_ATOMS: atom_id res chain seq x y z
N TYR A 1 -6.07 17.74 -5.24
CA TYR A 1 -6.45 17.22 -6.56
C TYR A 1 -7.63 16.28 -6.39
N ARG A 2 -8.58 16.30 -7.33
CA ARG A 2 -9.70 15.34 -7.40
C ARG A 2 -9.51 14.50 -8.65
N PHE A 3 -9.73 13.20 -8.53
CA PHE A 3 -9.56 12.25 -9.64
C PHE A 3 -10.86 11.50 -9.90
N GLU A 4 -11.09 11.18 -11.17
CA GLU A 4 -12.23 10.39 -11.65
C GLU A 4 -11.71 9.21 -12.47
N GLY A 5 -12.54 8.19 -12.68
CA GLY A 5 -12.16 6.97 -13.39
C GLY A 5 -11.83 5.78 -12.49
N GLY A 6 -12.01 5.87 -11.16
CA GLY A 6 -11.98 4.75 -10.22
C GLY A 6 -10.97 3.64 -10.53
N ALA A 7 -11.47 2.45 -10.85
CA ALA A 7 -10.67 1.25 -11.12
C ALA A 7 -9.74 1.36 -12.34
N ASP A 8 -10.03 2.25 -13.30
CA ASP A 8 -9.30 2.38 -14.57
C ASP A 8 -8.01 3.21 -14.43
N CYS A 9 -7.88 4.02 -13.36
CA CYS A 9 -6.72 4.89 -13.15
C CYS A 9 -6.18 4.75 -11.73
N ARG A 10 -5.34 3.74 -11.47
CA ARG A 10 -4.84 3.45 -10.11
C ARG A 10 -3.52 4.13 -9.74
N THR A 11 -2.83 4.72 -10.70
CA THR A 11 -1.54 5.39 -10.47
C THR A 11 -1.53 6.73 -11.17
N VAL A 12 -1.13 7.78 -10.44
CA VAL A 12 -0.90 9.11 -10.99
C VAL A 12 0.55 9.51 -10.73
N ARG A 13 1.22 10.02 -11.76
CA ARG A 13 2.60 10.50 -11.69
C ARG A 13 2.63 12.03 -11.64
N PHE A 14 3.48 12.58 -10.78
CA PHE A 14 3.79 14.00 -10.69
C PHE A 14 5.30 14.19 -10.85
N ASP A 15 5.70 14.98 -11.83
CA ASP A 15 7.11 15.32 -12.05
C ASP A 15 7.55 16.48 -11.14
N GLY A 16 8.77 16.41 -10.62
CA GLY A 16 9.37 17.50 -9.82
C GLY A 16 8.65 17.76 -8.48
N ALA A 17 7.91 16.78 -7.96
CA ALA A 17 7.11 16.93 -6.76
C ALA A 17 7.98 16.88 -5.49
N ALA A 18 8.20 18.04 -4.87
CA ALA A 18 8.88 18.15 -3.57
C ALA A 18 7.99 17.75 -2.36
N HIS A 19 6.68 17.63 -2.58
CA HIS A 19 5.71 17.28 -1.55
C HIS A 19 5.44 15.77 -1.53
N VAL A 20 4.84 15.30 -0.43
CA VAL A 20 4.37 13.93 -0.27
C VAL A 20 2.85 13.91 -0.09
N PRO A 21 2.14 12.82 -0.38
CA PRO A 21 0.73 12.70 -0.04
C PRO A 21 0.49 12.82 1.47
N ASP A 22 -0.46 13.66 1.86
CA ASP A 22 -1.06 13.63 3.18
C ASP A 22 -2.18 12.58 3.17
N LEU A 23 -1.82 11.35 3.53
CA LEU A 23 -2.71 10.20 3.55
C LEU A 23 -3.84 10.34 4.59
N ALA A 24 -3.68 11.18 5.61
CA ALA A 24 -4.74 11.43 6.58
C ALA A 24 -5.80 12.41 6.05
N ALA A 25 -5.39 13.33 5.17
CA ALA A 25 -6.29 14.30 4.53
C ALA A 25 -6.77 13.88 3.13
N SER A 26 -6.28 12.75 2.61
CA SER A 26 -6.63 12.20 1.30
C SER A 26 -7.73 11.13 1.38
N LYS A 27 -8.41 10.86 0.27
CA LYS A 27 -9.42 9.80 0.12
C LYS A 27 -9.06 8.92 -1.07
N GLY A 28 -9.15 7.61 -0.91
CA GLY A 28 -8.79 6.60 -1.92
C GLY A 28 -7.30 6.48 -2.20
N VAL A 29 -6.43 7.31 -1.59
CA VAL A 29 -4.97 7.19 -1.71
C VAL A 29 -4.47 6.12 -0.74
N ILE A 30 -3.84 5.08 -1.27
CA ILE A 30 -3.36 3.93 -0.47
C ILE A 30 -1.85 3.97 -0.25
N GLY A 31 -1.13 4.75 -1.07
CA GLY A 31 0.31 4.79 -1.00
C GLY A 31 0.97 5.68 -2.04
N TYR A 32 2.29 5.68 -2.03
CA TYR A 32 3.10 6.45 -2.96
C TYR A 32 4.55 5.96 -2.99
N ARG A 33 5.27 6.33 -4.05
CA ARG A 33 6.72 6.14 -4.19
C ARG A 33 7.35 7.34 -4.87
N HIS A 34 8.51 7.77 -4.35
CA HIS A 34 9.39 8.68 -5.07
C HIS A 34 10.41 7.86 -5.85
N GLU A 35 10.52 8.13 -7.15
CA GLU A 35 11.46 7.45 -8.04
C GLU A 35 11.93 8.43 -9.12
N LEU A 36 13.26 8.56 -9.26
CA LEU A 36 13.90 9.41 -10.27
C LEU A 36 13.33 10.85 -10.34
N GLY A 37 13.07 11.46 -9.18
CA GLY A 37 12.54 12.82 -9.08
C GLY A 37 11.03 12.96 -9.36
N SER A 38 10.34 11.84 -9.60
CA SER A 38 8.90 11.79 -9.80
C SER A 38 8.21 11.20 -8.57
N LEU A 39 7.00 11.66 -8.29
CA LEU A 39 6.10 11.09 -7.28
C LEU A 39 5.04 10.26 -7.99
N TYR A 40 4.95 8.98 -7.64
CA TYR A 40 3.88 8.08 -8.03
C TYR A 40 2.92 7.96 -6.86
N VAL A 41 1.64 8.22 -7.09
CA VAL A 41 0.58 8.11 -6.08
C VAL A 41 -0.33 6.95 -6.47
N PHE A 42 -0.58 6.06 -5.54
CA PHE A 42 -1.39 4.86 -5.73
C PHE A 42 -2.78 5.05 -5.13
N PHE A 43 -3.79 4.63 -5.88
CA PHE A 43 -5.19 4.63 -5.48
C PHE A 43 -5.74 3.21 -5.46
N ASP A 44 -6.69 2.95 -4.55
CA ASP A 44 -7.57 1.79 -4.70
C ASP A 44 -8.72 2.10 -5.67
N ASP A 45 -9.70 1.19 -5.71
CA ASP A 45 -10.90 1.30 -6.54
C ASP A 45 -12.05 2.07 -5.86
N SER A 46 -11.80 2.71 -4.70
CA SER A 46 -12.82 3.46 -3.98
C SER A 46 -13.10 4.83 -4.62
N GLU A 47 -14.32 5.34 -4.39
CA GLU A 47 -14.71 6.71 -4.70
C GLU A 47 -15.35 7.35 -3.45
N PRO A 48 -15.15 8.66 -3.18
CA PRO A 48 -14.43 9.64 -4.00
C PRO A 48 -12.91 9.58 -3.83
N ARG A 49 -12.16 9.92 -4.89
CA ARG A 49 -10.69 10.01 -4.85
C ARG A 49 -10.19 11.45 -4.80
N GLU A 50 -9.52 11.78 -3.69
CA GLU A 50 -9.01 13.11 -3.39
C GLU A 50 -7.57 13.02 -2.87
N LEU A 51 -6.63 13.69 -3.52
CA LEU A 51 -5.26 13.82 -3.06
C LEU A 51 -5.03 15.19 -2.43
N ARG A 52 -4.54 15.19 -1.19
CA ARG A 52 -3.93 16.34 -0.52
C ARG A 52 -2.44 16.11 -0.43
N LEU A 53 -1.65 17.12 -0.79
CA LEU A 53 -0.21 17.10 -0.65
C LEU A 53 0.19 17.83 0.63
N GLY A 54 1.14 17.26 1.35
CA GLY A 54 1.73 17.81 2.57
C GLY A 54 3.25 17.87 2.48
N LYS A 55 3.86 18.50 3.48
CA LYS A 55 5.34 18.63 3.58
C LYS A 55 5.99 17.46 4.32
N LYS A 56 5.21 16.67 5.05
CA LYS A 56 5.71 15.56 5.88
C LYS A 56 4.85 14.33 5.63
N PRO A 57 5.44 13.12 5.65
CA PRO A 57 4.68 11.88 5.58
C PRO A 57 3.65 11.79 6.70
N SER A 58 2.43 11.36 6.40
CA SER A 58 1.45 11.02 7.43
C SER A 58 1.94 9.79 8.21
N PRO A 59 1.79 9.75 9.55
CA PRO A 59 2.12 8.55 10.32
C PRO A 59 1.33 7.32 9.86
N GLY A 60 1.92 6.15 10.10
CA GLY A 60 1.30 4.85 9.84
C GLY A 60 1.60 4.30 8.44
N PRO A 61 1.16 3.05 8.19
CA PRO A 61 1.54 2.31 7.00
C PRO A 61 1.00 2.91 5.71
N TYR A 62 1.72 2.72 4.62
CA TYR A 62 1.29 3.07 3.27
C TYR A 62 1.91 2.12 2.24
N LEU A 63 1.25 1.96 1.10
CA LEU A 63 1.77 1.12 0.01
C LEU A 63 2.93 1.83 -0.70
N VAL A 64 4.08 1.16 -0.83
CA VAL A 64 5.22 1.64 -1.64
C VAL A 64 5.22 1.00 -3.01
N GLU A 65 4.82 -0.27 -3.08
CA GLU A 65 4.78 -1.06 -4.31
C GLU A 65 3.92 -2.30 -4.13
N ALA A 66 3.26 -2.73 -5.20
CA ALA A 66 2.64 -4.04 -5.34
C ALA A 66 2.61 -4.44 -6.83
N ASP A 67 2.76 -5.74 -7.11
CA ASP A 67 2.64 -6.32 -8.46
C ASP A 67 1.25 -6.91 -8.75
N PHE A 68 0.30 -6.66 -7.85
CA PHE A 68 -1.10 -7.06 -7.94
C PHE A 68 -2.04 -5.88 -7.68
N GLU A 69 -3.31 -6.06 -8.02
CA GLU A 69 -4.33 -5.08 -7.71
C GLU A 69 -4.66 -5.07 -6.22
N VAL A 70 -4.74 -3.87 -5.64
CA VAL A 70 -5.17 -3.63 -4.27
C VAL A 70 -6.54 -2.95 -4.27
N SER A 71 -7.46 -3.47 -3.45
CA SER A 71 -8.78 -2.88 -3.19
C SER A 71 -9.18 -3.00 -1.72
N GLY A 72 -10.25 -2.29 -1.33
CA GLY A 72 -10.79 -2.36 0.03
C GLY A 72 -9.76 -1.96 1.10
N TRP A 73 -8.91 -0.97 0.80
CA TRP A 73 -7.81 -0.57 1.66
C TRP A 73 -8.32 0.04 2.95
N SER A 74 -7.91 -0.54 4.08
CA SER A 74 -8.24 -0.07 5.42
C SER A 74 -6.97 0.04 6.24
N ARG A 75 -6.68 1.26 6.69
CA ARG A 75 -5.48 1.58 7.45
C ARG A 75 -5.79 1.82 8.93
N ARG A 76 -5.00 1.21 9.81
CA ARG A 76 -4.89 1.55 11.24
C ARG A 76 -3.52 2.18 11.51
N ARG A 77 -3.27 2.58 12.76
CA ARG A 77 -2.03 3.25 13.17
C ARG A 77 -0.77 2.42 12.85
N ASP A 78 -0.86 1.10 12.99
CA ASP A 78 0.27 0.17 12.96
C ASP A 78 -0.01 -1.07 12.09
N GLY A 79 -1.04 -1.02 11.24
CA GLY A 79 -1.43 -2.14 10.40
C GLY A 79 -2.35 -1.73 9.27
N VAL A 80 -2.54 -2.66 8.34
CA VAL A 80 -3.44 -2.50 7.19
C VAL A 80 -4.22 -3.77 6.94
N ARG A 81 -5.41 -3.62 6.33
CA ARG A 81 -6.18 -4.70 5.73
C ARG A 81 -6.54 -4.30 4.31
N PHE A 82 -6.43 -5.22 3.37
CA PHE A 82 -6.81 -4.99 1.99
C PHE A 82 -7.13 -6.30 1.28
N LEU A 83 -7.73 -6.20 0.09
CA LEU A 83 -7.90 -7.32 -0.83
C LEU A 83 -6.81 -7.23 -1.89
N ARG A 84 -6.16 -8.37 -2.18
CA ARG A 84 -5.25 -8.52 -3.32
C ARG A 84 -5.91 -9.32 -4.43
N ARG A 85 -5.65 -8.94 -5.69
CA ARG A 85 -6.01 -9.72 -6.88
C ARG A 85 -4.87 -9.69 -7.89
N GLY A 86 -4.32 -10.85 -8.20
CA GLY A 86 -3.21 -11.03 -9.13
C GLY A 86 -3.29 -12.36 -9.90
N TRP A 87 -2.26 -12.62 -10.70
CA TRP A 87 -2.16 -13.83 -11.52
C TRP A 87 -1.03 -14.76 -11.07
N TRP A 88 0.12 -14.20 -10.73
CA TRP A 88 1.31 -14.96 -10.37
C TRP A 88 1.53 -14.98 -8.86
N THR A 89 2.73 -15.35 -8.43
CA THR A 89 3.22 -15.00 -7.10
C THR A 89 3.18 -13.49 -6.96
N GLY A 90 2.68 -13.00 -5.82
CA GLY A 90 2.56 -11.57 -5.59
C GLY A 90 3.57 -11.10 -4.55
N GLU A 91 4.06 -9.87 -4.71
CA GLU A 91 4.83 -9.18 -3.70
C GLU A 91 4.32 -7.75 -3.47
N PHE A 92 4.49 -7.28 -2.25
CA PHE A 92 4.24 -5.88 -1.91
C PHE A 92 5.23 -5.36 -0.88
N THR A 93 5.35 -4.04 -0.85
CA THR A 93 6.14 -3.32 0.14
C THR A 93 5.27 -2.28 0.83
N LEU A 94 5.25 -2.29 2.16
CA LEU A 94 4.69 -1.21 2.97
C LEU A 94 5.81 -0.33 3.50
N GLY A 95 5.58 0.98 3.54
CA GLY A 95 6.39 1.94 4.27
C GLY A 95 5.66 2.49 5.48
N GLY A 96 6.36 3.25 6.33
CA GLY A 96 5.77 3.92 7.49
C GLY A 96 5.52 3.01 8.71
N LEU A 97 6.13 1.82 8.72
CA LEU A 97 6.09 0.89 9.84
C LEU A 97 7.23 1.17 10.82
N ALA A 98 7.11 0.63 12.05
CA ALA A 98 8.13 0.80 13.07
C ALA A 98 9.38 -0.03 12.72
N ALA A 99 10.53 0.63 12.60
CA ALA A 99 11.78 0.01 12.22
C ALA A 99 12.17 -1.16 13.15
N GLY A 100 12.65 -2.26 12.56
CA GLY A 100 13.07 -3.48 13.28
C GLY A 100 11.92 -4.30 13.91
N LYS A 101 10.69 -3.79 13.89
CA LYS A 101 9.53 -4.45 14.48
C LYS A 101 9.06 -5.60 13.58
N ALA A 102 8.64 -6.70 14.21
CA ALA A 102 8.02 -7.83 13.55
C ALA A 102 6.53 -7.56 13.32
N TYR A 103 6.03 -7.98 12.16
CA TYR A 103 4.63 -7.83 11.75
C TYR A 103 4.09 -9.19 11.33
N ARG A 104 2.93 -9.57 11.84
CA ARG A 104 2.19 -10.73 11.37
C ARG A 104 1.44 -10.35 10.10
N VAL A 105 1.66 -11.12 9.04
CA VAL A 105 1.00 -10.99 7.75
C VAL A 105 0.19 -12.24 7.48
N ARG A 106 -1.13 -12.09 7.37
CA ARG A 106 -2.08 -13.19 7.12
C ARG A 106 -2.76 -13.01 5.78
N SER A 107 -2.82 -14.08 5.00
CA SER A 107 -3.59 -14.22 3.77
C SER A 107 -4.15 -15.63 3.70
N ALA A 108 -5.20 -15.88 2.93
CA ALA A 108 -5.71 -17.25 2.74
C ALA A 108 -4.59 -18.22 2.32
N GLY A 109 -4.29 -19.21 3.17
CA GLY A 109 -3.25 -20.22 2.98
C GLY A 109 -1.82 -19.80 3.36
N SER A 110 -1.60 -18.58 3.86
CA SER A 110 -0.26 -18.08 4.19
C SER A 110 -0.27 -17.22 5.45
N GLU A 111 0.65 -17.52 6.37
CA GLU A 111 0.97 -16.67 7.51
C GLU A 111 2.48 -16.50 7.59
N GLN A 112 2.93 -15.26 7.76
CA GLN A 112 4.34 -14.90 7.81
C GLN A 112 4.57 -13.85 8.90
N THR A 113 5.78 -13.80 9.45
CA THR A 113 6.14 -12.78 10.46
C THR A 113 7.41 -12.03 10.06
N PRO A 114 7.41 -11.30 8.93
CA PRO A 114 8.56 -10.50 8.51
C PRO A 114 8.86 -9.35 9.48
N ARG A 115 10.10 -8.87 9.44
CA ARG A 115 10.54 -7.68 10.19
C ARG A 115 10.66 -6.50 9.24
N ALA A 116 10.18 -5.34 9.68
CA ALA A 116 10.43 -4.09 8.98
C ALA A 116 11.93 -3.75 9.06
N GLY A 117 12.48 -3.23 7.96
CA GLY A 117 13.85 -2.76 7.87
C GLY A 117 14.12 -1.55 8.78
N ALA A 118 15.37 -1.09 8.79
CA ALA A 118 15.77 0.11 9.53
C ALA A 118 15.09 1.39 9.00
N ASP A 119 14.65 1.37 7.74
CA ASP A 119 13.90 2.40 7.03
C ASP A 119 12.38 2.32 7.26
N GLY A 120 11.91 1.33 8.02
CA GLY A 120 10.48 1.09 8.23
C GLY A 120 9.77 0.49 7.02
N LEU A 121 10.51 -0.08 6.06
CA LEU A 121 9.95 -0.84 4.95
C LEU A 121 9.71 -2.30 5.33
N LEU A 122 8.55 -2.84 4.99
CA LEU A 122 8.21 -4.25 5.14
C LEU A 122 7.90 -4.84 3.77
N LYS A 123 8.81 -5.68 3.28
CA LYS A 123 8.61 -6.47 2.05
C LYS A 123 7.99 -7.82 2.39
N VAL A 124 6.99 -8.21 1.61
CA VAL A 124 6.30 -9.50 1.75
C VAL A 124 6.18 -10.16 0.38
N VAL A 125 6.44 -11.47 0.32
CA VAL A 125 6.28 -12.29 -0.89
C VAL A 125 5.28 -13.39 -0.60
N PHE A 126 4.29 -13.55 -1.47
CA PHE A 126 3.35 -14.67 -1.43
C PHE A 126 3.84 -15.79 -2.36
N PRO A 127 4.21 -16.97 -1.83
CA PRO A 127 4.77 -18.05 -2.63
C PRO A 127 3.75 -18.72 -3.55
N ASP A 128 2.45 -18.55 -3.27
CA ASP A 128 1.37 -19.15 -4.05
C ASP A 128 0.93 -18.25 -5.20
N SER A 129 0.85 -18.83 -6.40
CA SER A 129 0.24 -18.15 -7.55
C SER A 129 -1.27 -18.00 -7.38
N GLU A 130 -1.78 -16.80 -7.64
CA GLU A 130 -3.20 -16.48 -7.53
C GLU A 130 -4.06 -17.05 -8.67
N ARG A 131 -3.49 -17.21 -9.88
CA ARG A 131 -4.15 -17.70 -11.10
C ARG A 131 -5.49 -17.01 -11.40
N GLY A 132 -5.59 -15.71 -11.09
CA GLY A 132 -6.83 -14.95 -11.29
C GLY A 132 -8.00 -15.41 -10.40
N ARG A 133 -7.73 -16.10 -9.29
CA ARG A 133 -8.76 -16.48 -8.30
C ARG A 133 -9.43 -15.23 -7.71
N ALA A 134 -10.55 -15.46 -7.01
CA ALA A 134 -11.22 -14.42 -6.26
C ALA A 134 -10.24 -13.64 -5.33
N PRO A 135 -10.45 -12.33 -5.14
CA PRO A 135 -9.58 -11.51 -4.30
C PRO A 135 -9.37 -12.13 -2.92
N ARG A 136 -8.13 -12.10 -2.44
CA ARG A 136 -7.77 -12.64 -1.13
C ARG A 136 -7.54 -11.50 -0.15
N GLU A 137 -8.10 -11.63 1.04
CA GLU A 137 -7.80 -10.72 2.12
C GLU A 137 -6.36 -10.87 2.60
N VAL A 138 -5.71 -9.72 2.81
CA VAL A 138 -4.42 -9.58 3.46
C VAL A 138 -4.61 -8.72 4.70
N VAL A 139 -4.10 -9.19 5.84
CA VAL A 139 -4.04 -8.45 7.10
C VAL A 139 -2.59 -8.35 7.54
N VAL A 140 -2.14 -7.13 7.80
CA VAL A 140 -0.82 -6.83 8.37
C VAL A 140 -1.01 -6.12 9.70
N GLU A 141 -0.45 -6.69 10.76
CA GLU A 141 -0.56 -6.16 12.13
C GLU A 141 0.74 -6.41 12.91
N PRO A 142 1.03 -5.67 13.99
CA PRO A 142 2.21 -5.95 14.81
C PRO A 142 2.18 -7.37 15.36
N ALA A 143 3.32 -8.06 15.30
CA ALA A 143 3.49 -9.28 16.07
C ALA A 143 3.50 -8.94 17.58
N SER A 144 2.79 -9.73 18.37
CA SER A 144 2.80 -9.65 19.84
C SER A 144 4.18 -9.95 20.42
#